data_AF-A0A831T7A2-F1
#
_entry.id   AF-A0A831T7A2-F1
#
_cell.length_a   1.000
_cell.length_b   1.000
_cell.length_c   1.000
_cell.angle_alpha   90.00
_cell.angle_beta   90.00
_cell.angle_gamma   90.00
#
_symmetry.space_group_name_H-M   'P 1'
#
loop_
_entity.id
_entity.type
_entity.pdbx_description
1 polymer ?
#
loop_
_entity_poly.entity_id
_entity_poly.type
_entity_poly.pdbx_seq_one_letter_code
_entity_poly.pdbx_strand_id
1 'polypeptide(L)'
;MVRRRRQPVDFVTCRHCQKRFRAITVFHLRNLHDYEGDHPILDYKAEFDLPYAMCRRSRKKISTAKEAFWDERGQHWTPADVLAEIRRLHRTGECLRRRDVPVSLYEVGRRLFGTWEAAVEQAGLNYEKVSDVRRWDREKVIERIRALAAEGVPLHATHIKEHDFGLYRTAVKLFPASWNRALQAAGFDPDEHKLPRGHWDAGSANEWVQQRVSEGQSILARDVPRDLVDFVHKRLEQPWTDF
;
A
#
# COMPACT_ATOMS: atom_id res chain seq x y z
N MET A 1 21.80 42.71 -37.99
CA MET A 1 21.98 42.48 -36.53
C MET A 1 20.67 41.96 -35.94
N VAL A 2 20.55 40.64 -35.74
CA VAL A 2 19.32 40.04 -35.20
C VAL A 2 19.28 40.29 -33.69
N ARG A 3 18.31 41.08 -33.22
CA ARG A 3 18.07 41.31 -31.79
C ARG A 3 17.80 39.96 -31.13
N ARG A 4 18.73 39.49 -30.29
CA ARG A 4 18.54 38.32 -29.42
C ARG A 4 17.22 38.51 -28.66
N ARG A 5 16.22 37.66 -28.91
CA ARG A 5 15.00 37.58 -28.10
C ARG A 5 15.44 37.37 -26.65
N ARG A 6 15.24 38.37 -25.77
CA ARG A 6 15.48 38.24 -24.33
C ARG A 6 14.68 37.03 -23.84
N GLN A 7 15.34 36.06 -23.20
CA GLN A 7 14.68 34.89 -22.61
C GLN A 7 13.51 35.36 -21.71
N PRO A 8 12.38 34.64 -21.69
CA PRO A 8 11.28 34.98 -20.79
C PRO A 8 11.79 34.97 -19.35
N VAL A 9 11.64 36.11 -18.69
CA VAL A 9 12.17 36.33 -17.36
C VAL A 9 11.36 35.51 -16.34
N ASP A 10 12.02 34.51 -15.75
CA ASP A 10 11.44 33.54 -14.82
C ASP A 10 11.20 34.15 -13.42
N PHE A 11 9.93 34.42 -13.13
CA PHE A 11 9.46 35.04 -11.90
C PHE A 11 8.18 34.34 -11.41
N VAL A 12 7.92 34.43 -10.10
CA VAL A 12 6.62 34.16 -9.50
C VAL A 12 5.88 35.48 -9.26
N THR A 13 4.57 35.47 -9.39
CA THR A 13 3.73 36.65 -9.14
C THR A 13 3.03 36.48 -7.81
N CYS A 14 3.14 37.46 -6.92
CA CYS A 14 2.38 37.46 -5.67
C CYS A 14 0.89 37.56 -5.98
N ARG A 15 0.09 36.66 -5.42
CA ARG A 15 -1.37 36.63 -5.57
C ARG A 15 -2.10 37.78 -4.89
N HIS A 16 -1.51 38.37 -3.85
CA HIS A 16 -2.07 39.56 -3.18
C HIS A 16 -1.80 40.85 -3.94
N CYS A 17 -0.52 41.16 -4.25
CA CYS A 17 -0.15 42.45 -4.85
C CYS A 17 0.19 42.43 -6.34
N GLN A 18 0.12 41.27 -7.01
CA GLN A 18 0.44 41.08 -8.43
C GLN A 18 1.86 41.51 -8.87
N LYS A 19 2.75 41.78 -7.90
CA LYS A 19 4.17 42.10 -8.16
C LYS A 19 4.96 40.82 -8.45
N ARG A 20 6.01 40.96 -9.28
CA ARG A 20 6.86 39.84 -9.72
C ARG A 20 8.09 39.72 -8.83
N PHE A 21 8.37 38.51 -8.37
CA PHE A 21 9.48 38.18 -7.49
C PHE A 21 10.25 36.96 -7.98
N ARG A 22 11.50 36.81 -7.54
CA ARG A 22 12.25 35.55 -7.68
C ARG A 22 11.79 34.50 -6.68
N ALA A 23 11.33 34.95 -5.52
CA ALA A 23 10.79 34.18 -4.42
C ALA A 23 9.82 35.06 -3.64
N ILE A 24 8.64 34.55 -3.33
CA ILE A 24 7.80 35.08 -2.26
C ILE A 24 8.45 34.63 -0.95
N THR A 25 8.80 35.59 -0.09
CA THR A 25 9.51 35.34 1.17
C THR A 25 8.59 35.57 2.36
N VAL A 26 8.94 34.98 3.52
CA VAL A 26 8.22 35.21 4.78
C VAL A 26 8.12 36.70 5.09
N PHE A 27 9.21 37.45 4.91
CA PHE A 27 9.23 38.90 5.11
C PHE A 27 8.30 39.65 4.17
N HIS A 28 8.20 39.23 2.91
CA HIS A 28 7.26 39.85 1.97
C HIS A 28 5.81 39.67 2.45
N LEU A 29 5.47 38.46 2.89
CA LEU A 29 4.12 38.14 3.37
C LEU A 29 3.79 38.86 4.68
N ARG A 30 4.70 38.85 5.66
CA ARG A 30 4.52 39.54 6.94
C ARG A 30 4.38 41.05 6.77
N ASN A 31 5.32 41.66 6.03
CA ASN A 31 5.42 43.12 6.02
C ASN A 31 4.39 43.80 5.10
N LEU A 32 3.82 43.08 4.13
CA LEU A 32 2.92 43.67 3.13
C LEU A 32 1.53 43.04 3.10
N HIS A 33 1.37 41.85 3.70
CA HIS A 33 0.14 41.06 3.63
C HIS A 33 -0.24 40.46 5.01
N ASP A 34 0.36 40.95 6.10
CA ASP A 34 0.01 40.66 7.49
C ASP A 34 -0.12 39.16 7.84
N TYR A 35 0.73 38.32 7.21
CA TYR A 35 0.76 36.89 7.55
C TYR A 35 1.40 36.66 8.91
N GLU A 36 0.63 36.14 9.86
CA GLU A 36 1.09 35.77 11.20
C GLU A 36 1.48 34.28 11.31
N GLY A 37 2.05 33.90 12.46
CA GLY A 37 2.38 32.51 12.79
C GLY A 37 3.73 31.99 12.29
N ASP A 38 3.98 30.70 12.51
CA ASP A 38 5.30 30.07 12.33
C ASP A 38 5.63 29.75 10.87
N HIS A 39 4.63 29.55 10.01
CA HIS A 39 4.83 29.09 8.63
C HIS A 39 4.08 29.90 7.54
N PRO A 40 4.26 31.24 7.44
CA PRO A 40 3.57 32.09 6.45
C PRO A 40 3.62 31.62 4.99
N ILE A 41 4.72 30.97 4.57
CA ILE A 41 4.85 30.45 3.20
C ILE A 41 3.96 29.23 2.97
N LEU A 42 3.78 28.37 3.98
CA LEU A 42 2.90 27.21 3.86
C LEU A 42 1.44 27.66 3.79
N ASP A 43 1.06 28.61 4.66
CA ASP A 43 -0.29 29.18 4.70
C ASP A 43 -0.63 29.85 3.38
N TYR A 44 0.27 30.70 2.88
CA TYR A 44 0.16 31.34 1.57
C TYR A 44 0.01 30.34 0.42
N LYS A 45 0.79 29.25 0.43
CA LYS A 45 0.69 28.22 -0.61
C LYS A 45 -0.62 27.46 -0.53
N ALA A 46 -1.10 27.15 0.67
CA ALA A 46 -2.36 26.45 0.87
C ALA A 46 -3.55 27.31 0.44
N GLU A 47 -3.55 28.60 0.80
CA GLU A 47 -4.60 29.55 0.46
C GLU A 47 -4.79 29.73 -1.05
N PHE A 48 -3.69 29.74 -1.81
CA PHE A 48 -3.72 29.97 -3.26
C PHE A 48 -3.46 28.73 -4.12
N ASP A 49 -3.46 27.54 -3.51
CA ASP A 49 -3.12 26.25 -4.15
C ASP A 49 -1.85 26.33 -5.02
N LEU A 50 -0.79 26.89 -4.44
CA LEU A 50 0.47 27.13 -5.15
C LEU A 50 1.46 26.00 -4.89
N PRO A 51 1.98 25.32 -5.94
CA PRO A 51 2.98 24.28 -5.76
C PRO A 51 4.31 24.84 -5.24
N TYR A 52 4.64 26.08 -5.62
CA TYR A 52 5.91 26.73 -5.28
C TYR A 52 5.75 28.23 -5.03
N ALA A 53 6.45 28.75 -4.01
CA ALA A 53 6.60 30.18 -3.74
C ALA A 53 7.83 30.80 -4.44
N MET A 54 8.57 30.02 -5.25
CA MET A 54 9.81 30.44 -5.90
C MET A 54 9.82 30.10 -7.38
N CYS A 55 10.46 30.97 -8.17
CA CYS A 55 10.61 30.75 -9.60
C CYS A 55 11.51 29.54 -9.90
N ARG A 56 11.39 28.96 -11.09
CA ARG A 56 12.04 27.69 -11.44
C ARG A 56 13.57 27.78 -11.33
N ARG A 57 14.15 28.89 -11.75
CA ARG A 57 15.59 29.17 -11.72
C ARG A 57 16.11 29.26 -10.29
N SER A 58 15.40 29.95 -9.39
CA SER A 58 15.77 30.01 -7.97
C SER A 58 15.70 28.62 -7.33
N ARG A 59 14.65 27.84 -7.62
CA ARG A 59 14.54 26.45 -7.16
C ARG A 59 15.69 25.58 -7.67
N LYS A 60 16.03 25.69 -8.96
CA LYS A 60 17.16 24.96 -9.55
C LYS A 60 18.49 25.35 -8.89
N LYS A 61 18.73 26.66 -8.67
CA LYS A 61 19.94 27.14 -7.99
C LYS A 61 20.05 26.63 -6.55
N ILE A 62 18.94 26.63 -5.81
CA ILE A 62 18.91 26.07 -4.44
C ILE A 62 19.14 24.57 -4.46
N SER A 63 18.56 23.84 -5.44
CA SER A 63 18.82 22.40 -5.61
C SER A 63 20.30 22.12 -5.86
N THR A 64 20.92 22.82 -6.81
CA THR A 64 22.35 22.63 -7.12
C THR A 64 23.26 23.03 -5.96
N ALA A 65 22.92 24.10 -5.23
CA ALA A 65 23.67 24.51 -4.05
C ALA A 65 23.51 23.51 -2.90
N LYS A 66 22.32 22.90 -2.78
CA LYS A 66 22.06 21.83 -1.81
C LYS A 66 22.87 20.57 -2.16
N GLU A 67 22.94 20.19 -3.44
CA GLU A 67 23.80 19.10 -3.93
C GLU A 67 25.26 19.35 -3.56
N ALA A 68 25.82 20.51 -3.92
CA ALA A 68 27.18 20.89 -3.55
C ALA A 68 27.43 20.93 -2.03
N PHE A 69 26.47 21.41 -1.24
CA PHE A 69 26.55 21.43 0.23
C PHE A 69 26.65 20.02 0.84
N TRP A 70 25.96 19.03 0.27
CA TRP A 70 26.07 17.65 0.73
C TRP A 70 27.37 16.98 0.24
N ASP A 71 27.84 17.34 -0.96
CA ASP A 71 29.11 16.84 -1.52
C ASP A 71 30.29 17.24 -0.62
N GLU A 72 30.37 18.51 -0.23
CA GLU A 72 31.44 19.04 0.64
C GLU A 72 31.50 18.36 2.01
N ARG A 73 30.38 17.82 2.50
CA ARG A 73 30.28 17.15 3.82
C ARG A 73 30.46 15.64 3.76
N GLY A 74 30.70 15.07 2.57
CA GLY A 74 30.77 13.61 2.39
C GLY A 74 29.46 12.89 2.70
N GLN A 75 28.34 13.62 2.75
CA GLN A 75 26.99 13.09 2.98
C GLN A 75 26.17 13.07 1.69
N HIS A 76 26.82 13.22 0.54
CA HIS A 76 26.17 13.11 -0.76
C HIS A 76 26.19 11.67 -1.23
N TRP A 77 25.03 11.05 -1.13
CA TRP A 77 24.73 9.79 -1.79
C TRP A 77 24.53 10.05 -3.28
N THR A 78 25.50 9.67 -4.11
CA THR A 78 25.29 9.60 -5.56
C THR A 78 24.46 8.36 -5.92
N PRO A 79 23.88 8.29 -7.13
CA PRO A 79 23.25 7.05 -7.59
C PRO A 79 24.20 5.84 -7.50
N ALA A 80 25.48 6.03 -7.82
CA ALA A 80 26.47 4.97 -7.75
C ALA A 80 26.70 4.49 -6.30
N ASP A 81 26.79 5.42 -5.34
CA ASP A 81 26.99 5.09 -3.92
C ASP A 81 25.81 4.30 -3.35
N VAL A 82 24.58 4.72 -3.69
CA VAL A 82 23.36 4.01 -3.28
C VAL A 82 23.36 2.58 -3.81
N LEU A 83 23.69 2.38 -5.10
CA LEU A 83 23.74 1.04 -5.68
C LEU A 83 24.86 0.19 -5.07
N ALA A 84 26.02 0.79 -4.78
CA ALA A 84 27.12 0.11 -4.11
C ALA A 84 26.73 -0.35 -2.70
N GLU A 85 26.02 0.51 -1.95
CA GLU A 85 25.58 0.20 -0.60
C GLU A 85 24.47 -0.86 -0.58
N ILE A 86 23.51 -0.79 -1.50
CA ILE A 86 22.48 -1.85 -1.66
C ILE A 86 23.15 -3.22 -1.90
N ARG A 87 24.16 -3.27 -2.78
CA ARG A 87 24.92 -4.50 -3.04
C ARG A 87 25.74 -4.94 -1.82
N ARG A 88 26.23 -4.00 -1.00
CA ARG A 88 26.94 -4.31 0.24
C ARG A 88 26.00 -4.96 1.25
N LEU A 89 24.84 -4.36 1.51
CA LEU A 89 23.79 -4.88 2.40
C LEU A 89 23.32 -6.28 1.98
N HIS A 90 23.13 -6.50 0.68
CA HIS A 90 22.77 -7.83 0.18
C HIS A 90 23.88 -8.87 0.44
N ARG A 91 25.16 -8.50 0.25
CA ARG A 91 26.31 -9.40 0.52
C ARG A 91 26.47 -9.72 2.01
N THR A 92 26.07 -8.82 2.91
CA THR A 92 26.08 -9.08 4.36
C THR A 92 24.90 -9.91 4.82
N GLY A 93 24.00 -10.31 3.91
CA GLY A 93 22.81 -11.11 4.22
C GLY A 93 21.68 -10.29 4.85
N GLU A 94 21.77 -8.96 4.81
CA GLU A 94 20.70 -8.10 5.31
C GLU A 94 19.52 -8.10 4.34
N CYS A 95 18.31 -8.20 4.89
CA CYS A 95 17.10 -8.13 4.10
C CYS A 95 16.88 -6.69 3.61
N LEU A 96 16.59 -6.52 2.32
CA LEU A 96 16.46 -5.20 1.70
C LEU A 96 15.04 -4.62 1.80
N ARG A 97 14.23 -5.09 2.75
CA ARG A 97 12.91 -4.54 3.04
C ARG A 97 13.04 -3.20 3.76
N ARG A 98 12.07 -2.29 3.57
CA ARG A 98 12.09 -0.93 4.15
C ARG A 98 12.49 -0.86 5.63
N ARG A 99 12.04 -1.79 6.47
CA ARG A 99 12.26 -1.76 7.92
C ARG A 99 13.68 -2.14 8.34
N ASP A 100 14.40 -2.81 7.45
CA ASP A 100 15.69 -3.42 7.75
C ASP A 100 16.85 -2.61 7.16
N VAL A 101 16.56 -1.61 6.34
CA VAL A 101 17.56 -0.73 5.72
C VAL A 101 17.59 0.63 6.42
N PRO A 102 18.74 1.32 6.47
CA PRO A 102 18.83 2.66 7.05
C PRO A 102 17.83 3.63 6.39
N VAL A 103 17.12 4.42 7.20
CA VAL A 103 16.10 5.36 6.73
C VAL A 103 16.66 6.35 5.70
N SER A 104 17.87 6.85 5.93
CA SER A 104 18.57 7.77 5.02
C SER A 104 18.82 7.15 3.64
N LEU A 105 19.28 5.89 3.60
CA LEU A 105 19.52 5.16 2.36
C LEU A 105 18.20 4.91 1.62
N TYR A 106 17.14 4.51 2.33
CA TYR A 106 15.82 4.30 1.75
C TYR A 106 15.25 5.58 1.12
N GLU A 107 15.32 6.70 1.83
CA GLU A 107 14.84 8.00 1.35
C GLU A 107 15.63 8.49 0.14
N VAL A 108 16.95 8.36 0.17
CA VAL A 108 17.78 8.77 -0.96
C VAL A 108 17.55 7.85 -2.16
N GLY A 109 17.47 6.53 -1.96
CA GLY A 109 17.17 5.57 -3.02
C GLY A 109 15.84 5.90 -3.72
N ARG A 110 14.78 6.17 -2.95
CA ARG A 110 13.51 6.65 -3.52
C ARG A 110 13.63 7.96 -4.26
N ARG A 111 14.38 8.93 -3.73
CA ARG A 111 14.56 10.24 -4.37
C ARG A 111 15.30 10.13 -5.71
N LEU A 112 16.31 9.26 -5.80
CA LEU A 112 17.17 9.13 -6.99
C LEU A 112 16.59 8.19 -8.05
N PHE A 113 15.91 7.11 -7.64
CA PHE A 113 15.42 6.06 -8.54
C PHE A 113 13.88 6.01 -8.62
N GLY A 114 13.19 6.92 -7.95
CA GLY A 114 11.72 7.02 -7.89
C GLY A 114 11.11 6.13 -6.80
N THR A 115 11.51 4.87 -6.74
CA THR A 115 11.09 3.91 -5.70
C THR A 115 12.31 3.18 -5.12
N TRP A 116 12.16 2.61 -3.92
CA TRP A 116 13.25 1.84 -3.30
C TRP A 116 13.49 0.55 -4.07
N GLU A 117 12.40 -0.05 -4.52
CA GLU A 117 12.34 -1.19 -5.39
C GLU A 117 13.14 -0.98 -6.68
N ALA A 118 12.93 0.14 -7.36
CA ALA A 118 13.67 0.49 -8.56
C ALA A 118 15.16 0.65 -8.27
N ALA A 119 15.54 1.19 -7.10
CA ALA A 119 16.94 1.26 -6.69
C ALA A 119 17.55 -0.14 -6.50
N VAL A 120 16.82 -1.07 -5.88
CA VAL A 120 17.26 -2.47 -5.69
C VAL A 120 17.37 -3.22 -7.03
N GLU A 121 16.41 -3.02 -7.93
CA GLU A 121 16.43 -3.62 -9.28
C GLU A 121 17.58 -3.07 -10.14
N GLN A 122 17.83 -1.76 -10.09
CA GLN A 122 19.00 -1.12 -10.73
C GLN A 122 20.33 -1.59 -10.13
N ALA A 123 20.32 -2.07 -8.87
CA ALA A 123 21.49 -2.69 -8.26
C ALA A 123 21.76 -4.10 -8.82
N GLY A 124 20.87 -4.63 -9.66
CA GLY A 124 20.94 -5.97 -10.26
C GLY A 124 20.31 -7.06 -9.38
N LEU A 125 19.51 -6.68 -8.39
CA LEU A 125 18.89 -7.60 -7.44
C LEU A 125 17.40 -7.73 -7.71
N ASN A 126 16.86 -8.94 -7.60
CA ASN A 126 15.42 -9.14 -7.63
C ASN A 126 14.83 -8.76 -6.26
N TYR A 127 14.14 -7.61 -6.20
CA TYR A 127 13.58 -7.06 -4.97
C TYR A 127 12.72 -8.08 -4.20
N GLU A 128 11.88 -8.87 -4.87
CA GLU A 128 10.99 -9.85 -4.22
C GLU A 128 11.80 -10.92 -3.48
N LYS A 129 12.92 -11.37 -4.06
CA LYS A 129 13.79 -12.37 -3.46
C LYS A 129 14.57 -11.82 -2.26
N VAL A 130 15.05 -10.58 -2.35
CA VAL A 130 15.94 -9.99 -1.32
C VAL A 130 15.19 -9.29 -0.19
N SER A 131 13.92 -8.96 -0.40
CA SER A 131 13.06 -8.34 0.62
C SER A 131 12.07 -9.31 1.27
N ASP A 132 11.93 -10.52 0.71
CA ASP A 132 10.87 -11.49 1.04
C ASP A 132 9.44 -10.89 0.95
N VAL A 133 9.31 -9.78 0.22
CA VAL A 133 8.01 -9.15 -0.05
C VAL A 133 7.52 -9.65 -1.40
N ARG A 134 6.51 -10.53 -1.37
CA ARG A 134 5.78 -10.93 -2.59
C ARG A 134 5.05 -9.73 -3.18
N ARG A 135 5.28 -9.45 -4.47
CA ARG A 135 4.42 -8.54 -5.22
C ARG A 135 3.22 -9.32 -5.73
N TRP A 136 2.06 -8.73 -5.57
CA TRP A 136 0.83 -9.25 -6.12
C TRP A 136 0.35 -8.29 -7.19
N ASP A 137 0.31 -8.77 -8.43
CA ASP A 137 -0.49 -8.21 -9.52
C ASP A 137 -1.64 -9.20 -9.82
N ARG A 138 -2.47 -8.91 -10.82
CA ARG A 138 -3.64 -9.75 -11.12
C ARG A 138 -3.20 -11.13 -11.59
N GLU A 139 -2.17 -11.17 -12.41
CA GLU A 139 -1.60 -12.36 -13.01
C GLU A 139 -1.01 -13.28 -11.95
N LYS A 140 -0.20 -12.77 -11.03
CA LYS A 140 0.37 -13.52 -9.90
C LYS A 140 -0.68 -14.02 -8.92
N VAL A 141 -1.74 -13.25 -8.69
CA VAL A 141 -2.88 -13.74 -7.89
C VAL A 141 -3.54 -14.92 -8.58
N ILE A 142 -3.79 -14.84 -9.89
CA ILE A 142 -4.36 -15.94 -10.68
C ILE A 142 -3.45 -17.16 -10.67
N GLU A 143 -2.15 -16.98 -10.91
CA GLU A 143 -1.15 -18.06 -10.87
C GLU A 143 -1.10 -18.72 -9.50
N ARG A 144 -1.12 -17.94 -8.41
CA ARG A 144 -1.14 -18.52 -7.06
C ARG A 144 -2.42 -19.30 -6.78
N ILE A 145 -3.58 -18.78 -7.19
CA ILE A 145 -4.85 -19.50 -7.03
C ILE A 145 -4.81 -20.84 -7.77
N ARG A 146 -4.28 -20.87 -9.01
CA ARG A 146 -4.10 -22.11 -9.77
C ARG A 146 -3.10 -23.06 -9.12
N ALA A 147 -2.01 -22.54 -8.57
CA ALA A 147 -1.04 -23.35 -7.83
C ALA A 147 -1.66 -23.98 -6.57
N LEU A 148 -2.41 -23.21 -5.79
CA LEU A 148 -3.14 -23.72 -4.63
C LEU A 148 -4.13 -24.82 -5.01
N ALA A 149 -4.83 -24.67 -6.14
CA ALA A 149 -5.72 -25.70 -6.66
C ALA A 149 -4.97 -26.99 -7.01
N ALA A 150 -3.82 -26.88 -7.69
CA ALA A 150 -2.97 -28.00 -8.06
C ALA A 150 -2.33 -28.68 -6.84
N GLU A 151 -2.06 -27.91 -5.77
CA GLU A 151 -1.60 -28.40 -4.47
C GLU A 151 -2.73 -29.08 -3.66
N GLY A 152 -3.98 -29.03 -4.14
CA GLY A 152 -5.15 -29.56 -3.44
C GLY A 152 -5.60 -28.72 -2.23
N VAL A 153 -5.12 -27.47 -2.13
CA VAL A 153 -5.48 -26.56 -1.05
C VAL A 153 -6.91 -26.05 -1.26
N PRO A 154 -7.78 -26.07 -0.23
CA PRO A 154 -9.14 -25.54 -0.33
C PRO A 154 -9.15 -24.06 -0.71
N LEU A 155 -9.84 -23.71 -1.81
CA LEU A 155 -9.88 -22.35 -2.35
C LEU A 155 -10.99 -21.46 -1.76
N HIS A 156 -11.74 -21.93 -0.76
CA HIS A 156 -12.81 -21.13 -0.16
C HIS A 156 -12.23 -19.92 0.59
N ALA A 157 -12.94 -18.79 0.50
CA ALA A 157 -12.48 -17.50 1.01
C ALA A 157 -12.03 -17.54 2.49
N THR A 158 -12.72 -18.30 3.34
CA THR A 158 -12.38 -18.44 4.77
C THR A 158 -11.01 -19.07 4.98
N HIS A 159 -10.72 -20.20 4.32
CA HIS A 159 -9.44 -20.89 4.44
C HIS A 159 -8.29 -20.01 3.96
N ILE A 160 -8.44 -19.38 2.79
CA ILE A 160 -7.41 -18.48 2.27
C ILE A 160 -7.21 -17.27 3.19
N LYS A 161 -8.28 -16.71 3.77
CA LYS A 161 -8.16 -15.60 4.70
C LYS A 161 -7.40 -15.99 5.98
N GLU A 162 -7.57 -17.21 6.47
CA GLU A 162 -6.92 -17.72 7.69
C GLU A 162 -5.46 -18.12 7.46
N HIS A 163 -5.17 -18.76 6.33
CA HIS A 163 -3.84 -19.34 6.06
C HIS A 163 -2.96 -18.49 5.14
N ASP A 164 -3.53 -17.63 4.29
CA ASP A 164 -2.81 -16.71 3.40
C ASP A 164 -3.54 -15.36 3.29
N PHE A 165 -3.59 -14.65 4.42
CA PHE A 165 -4.24 -13.34 4.50
C PHE A 165 -3.67 -12.31 3.49
N GLY A 166 -2.38 -12.44 3.14
CA GLY A 166 -1.71 -11.59 2.16
C GLY A 166 -2.28 -11.75 0.75
N LEU A 167 -2.44 -12.99 0.31
CA LEU A 167 -3.12 -13.32 -0.95
C LEU A 167 -4.57 -12.86 -0.92
N TYR A 168 -5.34 -13.21 0.12
CA TYR A 168 -6.76 -12.84 0.23
C TYR A 168 -6.96 -11.32 0.13
N ARG A 169 -6.23 -10.55 0.95
CA ARG A 169 -6.34 -9.09 0.98
C ARG A 169 -6.01 -8.48 -0.37
N THR A 170 -5.01 -9.02 -1.06
CA THR A 170 -4.60 -8.46 -2.35
C THR A 170 -5.54 -8.86 -3.48
N ALA A 171 -6.04 -10.09 -3.49
CA ALA A 171 -7.08 -10.52 -4.42
C ALA A 171 -8.34 -9.65 -4.31
N VAL A 172 -8.83 -9.40 -3.09
CA VAL A 172 -9.98 -8.51 -2.86
C VAL A 172 -9.70 -7.07 -3.31
N LYS A 173 -8.46 -6.59 -3.21
CA LYS A 173 -8.07 -5.25 -3.69
C LYS A 173 -8.04 -5.16 -5.22
N LEU A 174 -7.50 -6.18 -5.89
CA LEU A 174 -7.24 -6.17 -7.35
C LEU A 174 -8.45 -6.61 -8.19
N PHE A 175 -9.34 -7.42 -7.59
CA PHE A 175 -10.58 -7.91 -8.16
C PHE A 175 -11.75 -7.32 -7.37
N PRO A 176 -12.70 -6.59 -8.00
CA PRO A 176 -13.67 -5.69 -7.37
C PRO A 176 -14.26 -6.16 -6.01
N ALA A 177 -13.51 -5.91 -4.93
CA ALA A 177 -13.77 -6.33 -3.56
C ALA A 177 -14.24 -7.80 -3.38
N SER A 178 -13.81 -8.73 -4.25
CA SER A 178 -14.39 -10.08 -4.29
C SER A 178 -13.37 -11.17 -4.60
N TRP A 179 -13.21 -12.10 -3.65
CA TRP A 179 -12.44 -13.34 -3.85
C TRP A 179 -13.02 -14.20 -4.98
N ASN A 180 -14.35 -14.28 -5.08
CA ASN A 180 -15.02 -15.06 -6.12
C ASN A 180 -14.66 -14.57 -7.53
N ARG A 181 -14.49 -13.26 -7.72
CA ARG A 181 -14.03 -12.72 -9.00
C ARG A 181 -12.59 -13.10 -9.32
N ALA A 182 -11.73 -13.22 -8.30
CA ALA A 182 -10.37 -13.71 -8.48
C ALA A 182 -10.36 -15.20 -8.86
N LEU A 183 -11.22 -16.02 -8.26
CA LEU A 183 -11.42 -17.42 -8.62
C LEU A 183 -11.90 -17.57 -10.08
N GLN A 184 -12.92 -16.79 -10.47
CA GLN A 184 -13.41 -16.78 -11.85
C GLN A 184 -12.32 -16.40 -12.85
N ALA A 185 -11.54 -15.35 -12.54
CA ALA A 185 -10.41 -14.95 -13.39
C ALA A 185 -9.31 -16.03 -13.48
N ALA A 186 -9.18 -16.85 -12.44
CA ALA A 186 -8.29 -18.00 -12.44
C ALA A 186 -8.85 -19.22 -13.18
N GLY A 187 -10.13 -19.20 -13.55
CA GLY A 187 -10.82 -20.27 -14.29
C GLY A 187 -11.58 -21.25 -13.42
N PHE A 188 -11.83 -20.91 -12.15
CA PHE A 188 -12.58 -21.75 -11.21
C PHE A 188 -13.99 -21.22 -11.01
N ASP A 189 -14.98 -22.12 -10.90
CA ASP A 189 -16.32 -21.75 -10.48
C ASP A 189 -16.34 -21.51 -8.97
N PRO A 190 -16.67 -20.29 -8.49
CA PRO A 190 -16.74 -20.02 -7.06
C PRO A 190 -17.76 -20.89 -6.32
N ASP A 191 -18.79 -21.40 -6.99
CA ASP A 191 -19.83 -22.21 -6.35
C ASP A 191 -19.33 -23.62 -5.99
N GLU A 192 -18.44 -24.19 -6.80
CA GLU A 192 -17.74 -25.46 -6.51
C GLU A 192 -16.77 -25.35 -5.32
N HIS A 193 -16.30 -24.14 -5.05
CA HIS A 193 -15.33 -23.84 -3.99
C HIS A 193 -15.94 -23.08 -2.81
N LYS A 194 -17.27 -22.99 -2.71
CA LYS A 194 -17.92 -22.58 -1.46
C LYS A 194 -17.82 -23.73 -0.47
N LEU A 195 -17.59 -23.40 0.80
CA LEU A 195 -17.93 -24.35 1.87
C LEU A 195 -19.39 -24.78 1.66
N PRO A 196 -19.70 -26.08 1.77
CA PRO A 196 -21.08 -26.55 1.75
C PRO A 196 -21.90 -25.70 2.70
N ARG A 197 -22.90 -25.00 2.19
CA ARG A 197 -23.85 -24.29 3.03
C ARG A 197 -24.71 -25.35 3.71
N GLY A 198 -24.34 -25.73 4.93
CA GLY A 198 -24.95 -26.81 5.67
C GLY A 198 -24.28 -28.15 5.34
N HIS A 199 -23.28 -28.52 6.15
CA HIS A 199 -23.07 -29.95 6.43
C HIS A 199 -24.19 -30.48 7.34
N TRP A 200 -24.95 -29.58 7.94
CA TRP A 200 -26.18 -29.85 8.65
C TRP A 200 -27.27 -30.27 7.66
N ASP A 201 -27.74 -31.48 7.85
CA ASP A 201 -29.07 -31.95 7.52
C ASP A 201 -29.87 -32.10 8.83
N ALA A 202 -31.17 -32.40 8.73
CA ALA A 202 -32.01 -32.52 9.93
C ALA A 202 -31.51 -33.63 10.89
N GLY A 203 -30.90 -34.70 10.37
CA GLY A 203 -30.34 -35.80 11.15
C GLY A 203 -29.05 -35.39 11.87
N SER A 204 -28.07 -34.86 11.15
CA SER A 204 -26.80 -34.41 11.76
C SER A 204 -26.98 -33.26 12.75
N ALA A 205 -27.92 -32.34 12.49
CA ALA A 205 -28.29 -31.28 13.41
C ALA A 205 -28.86 -31.83 14.72
N ASN A 206 -29.76 -32.83 14.64
CA ASN A 206 -30.31 -33.50 15.81
C ASN A 206 -29.26 -34.31 16.57
N GLU A 207 -28.42 -35.07 15.88
CA GLU A 207 -27.33 -35.84 16.51
C GLU A 207 -26.40 -34.93 17.31
N TRP A 208 -26.05 -33.76 16.77
CA TRP A 208 -25.21 -32.81 17.49
C TRP A 208 -25.86 -32.28 18.78
N VAL A 209 -27.15 -31.94 18.72
CA VAL A 209 -27.91 -31.49 19.91
C VAL A 209 -28.00 -32.61 20.94
N GLN A 210 -28.34 -33.83 20.52
CA GLN A 210 -28.43 -35.00 21.40
C GLN A 210 -27.09 -35.34 22.06
N GLN A 211 -25.99 -35.28 21.30
CA GLN A 211 -24.65 -35.50 21.82
C GLN A 211 -24.30 -34.47 22.90
N ARG A 212 -24.52 -33.18 22.64
CA ARG A 212 -24.30 -32.08 23.59
C ARG A 212 -25.08 -32.25 24.88
N VAL A 213 -26.36 -32.63 24.78
CA VAL A 213 -27.21 -32.92 25.94
C VAL A 213 -26.66 -34.10 26.74
N SER A 214 -26.21 -35.16 26.07
CA SER A 214 -25.61 -36.34 26.73
C SER A 214 -24.31 -36.02 27.47
N GLU A 215 -23.54 -35.05 26.97
CA GLU A 215 -22.30 -34.56 27.57
C GLU A 215 -22.54 -33.47 28.63
N GLY A 216 -23.80 -33.09 28.90
CA GLY A 216 -24.15 -32.04 29.87
C GLY A 216 -23.71 -30.63 29.45
N GLN A 217 -23.51 -30.41 28.17
CA GLN A 217 -23.03 -29.15 27.61
C GLN A 217 -24.18 -28.20 27.23
N SER A 218 -23.90 -26.90 27.19
CA SER A 218 -24.89 -25.87 26.83
C SER A 218 -25.34 -26.01 25.36
N ILE A 219 -26.65 -25.88 25.17
CA ILE A 219 -27.34 -25.82 23.86
C ILE A 219 -28.03 -24.46 23.64
N LEU A 220 -27.68 -23.44 24.43
CA LEU A 220 -28.18 -22.08 24.20
C LEU A 220 -27.68 -21.57 22.84
N ALA A 221 -28.50 -20.82 22.10
CA ALA A 221 -28.17 -20.34 20.74
C ALA A 221 -26.80 -19.62 20.63
N ARG A 222 -26.32 -18.99 21.71
CA ARG A 222 -25.01 -18.33 21.77
C ARG A 222 -23.82 -19.30 21.83
N ASP A 223 -24.04 -20.53 22.27
CA ASP A 223 -23.04 -21.58 22.51
C ASP A 223 -23.05 -22.65 21.38
N VAL A 224 -23.87 -22.41 20.35
CA VAL A 224 -24.12 -23.29 19.20
C VAL A 224 -23.38 -22.73 17.97
N PRO A 225 -22.82 -23.58 17.09
CA PRO A 225 -22.24 -23.13 15.83
C PRO A 225 -23.19 -22.24 15.04
N ARG A 226 -22.72 -21.08 14.61
CA ARG A 226 -23.56 -20.08 13.94
C ARG A 226 -24.17 -20.59 12.63
N ASP A 227 -23.44 -21.46 11.94
CA ASP A 227 -23.89 -22.14 10.73
C ASP A 227 -25.00 -23.17 11.00
N LEU A 228 -25.03 -23.81 12.18
CA LEU A 228 -26.13 -24.67 12.63
C LEU A 228 -27.38 -23.84 12.95
N VAL A 229 -27.24 -22.74 13.68
CA VAL A 229 -28.36 -21.82 13.96
C VAL A 229 -28.93 -21.24 12.67
N ASP A 230 -28.06 -20.83 11.74
CA ASP A 230 -28.46 -20.35 10.42
C ASP A 230 -29.16 -21.44 9.59
N PHE A 231 -28.73 -22.70 9.69
CA PHE A 231 -29.39 -23.83 9.04
C PHE A 231 -30.81 -24.01 9.59
N VAL A 232 -30.99 -24.11 10.91
CA VAL A 232 -32.32 -24.28 11.53
C VAL A 232 -33.27 -23.15 11.14
N HIS A 233 -32.82 -21.90 11.24
CA HIS A 233 -33.65 -20.74 10.93
C HIS A 233 -33.98 -20.62 9.43
N LYS A 234 -33.03 -20.89 8.53
CA LYS A 234 -33.18 -20.59 7.09
C LYS A 234 -33.58 -21.78 6.24
N ARG A 235 -33.33 -23.02 6.69
CA ARG A 235 -33.61 -24.26 5.95
C ARG A 235 -34.74 -25.08 6.56
N LEU A 236 -34.83 -25.12 7.89
CA LEU A 236 -35.96 -25.75 8.59
C LEU A 236 -37.08 -24.76 8.91
N GLU A 237 -36.88 -23.47 8.59
CA GLU A 237 -37.86 -22.39 8.77
C GLU A 237 -38.43 -22.28 10.19
N GLN A 238 -37.63 -22.63 11.19
CA GLN A 238 -38.04 -22.63 12.60
C GLN A 238 -37.05 -21.90 13.51
N PRO A 239 -37.51 -21.28 14.62
CA PRO A 239 -36.62 -20.72 15.64
C PRO A 239 -35.75 -21.78 16.32
N TRP A 240 -34.53 -21.41 16.77
CA TRP A 240 -33.65 -22.32 17.51
C TRP A 240 -34.26 -22.85 18.82
N THR A 241 -35.18 -22.10 19.43
CA THR A 241 -35.89 -22.52 20.64
C THR A 241 -36.89 -23.65 20.40
N ASP A 242 -37.34 -23.79 19.16
CA ASP A 242 -38.39 -24.71 18.74
C ASP A 242 -37.81 -25.99 18.13
N PHE A 243 -36.53 -25.93 17.73
CA PHE A 243 -35.71 -27.05 17.28
C PHE A 243 -35.12 -27.82 18.48
#